data_AF-A0AA49GKA2-F1
#
_entry.id   AF-A0AA49GKA2-F1
#
_cell.length_a   1.000
_cell.length_b   1.000
_cell.length_c   1.000
_cell.angle_alpha   90.00
_cell.angle_beta   90.00
_cell.angle_gamma   90.00
#
_symmetry.space_group_name_H-M   'P 1'
#
loop_
_entity.id
_entity.type
_entity.pdbx_description
1 polymer ?
#
loop_
_entity_poly.entity_id
_entity_poly.type
_entity_poly.pdbx_seq_one_letter_code
_entity_poly.pdbx_strand_id
1 'polypeptide(L)' 'MGVKQIFGIIFTLLGTAILLFAVYAMLSGTASFMDIEVGGFQIAIVAILGLIFFSAGVKFIR' A
#
# COMPACT_ATOMS: atom_id res chain seq x y z
N MET A 1 24.08 2.36 7.18
CA MET A 1 23.01 2.59 6.19
C MET A 1 22.63 4.05 6.26
N GLY A 2 22.53 4.74 5.12
CA GLY A 2 22.10 6.13 5.10
C GLY A 2 20.64 6.23 5.55
N VAL A 3 20.28 7.28 6.28
CA VAL A 3 18.91 7.54 6.75
C VAL A 3 17.90 7.40 5.59
N LYS A 4 18.27 7.85 4.38
CA LYS A 4 17.49 7.71 3.14
C LYS A 4 17.13 6.25 2.80
N GLN A 5 18.07 5.31 2.95
CA GLN A 5 17.83 3.89 2.68
C GLN A 5 16.88 3.27 3.71
N ILE A 6 17.00 3.64 4.99
CA ILE A 6 16.11 3.14 6.05
C ILE A 6 14.68 3.60 5.79
N PHE A 7 14.48 4.89 5.48
CA PHE A 7 13.18 5.39 5.08
C PHE A 7 12.68 4.69 3.81
N GLY A 8 13.52 4.54 2.78
CA GLY A 8 13.14 3.85 1.56
C GLY A 8 12.65 2.41 1.78
N ILE A 9 13.31 1.66 2.67
CA ILE A 9 12.90 0.30 3.06
C ILE A 9 11.56 0.32 3.80
N ILE A 10 11.34 1.26 4.72
CA ILE A 10 10.07 1.39 5.44
C ILE A 10 8.93 1.73 4.47
N PHE A 11 9.12 2.71 3.59
CA PHE A 11 8.12 3.12 2.60
C PHE A 11 7.79 2.00 1.61
N THR A 12 8.78 1.22 1.19
CA THR A 12 8.54 0.05 0.32
C THR A 12 7.74 -1.03 1.05
N LEU A 13 8.13 -1.41 2.27
CA LEU A 13 7.39 -2.40 3.06
C LEU A 13 5.94 -1.97 3.29
N LEU A 14 5.73 -0.70 3.62
CA LEU A 14 4.40 -0.13 3.87
C LEU A 14 3.56 -0.11 2.59
N GLY A 15 4.14 0.30 1.46
CA GLY A 15 3.48 0.24 0.15
C GLY A 15 3.12 -1.18 -0.27
N THR A 16 4.01 -2.15 -0.06
CA THR A 16 3.75 -3.57 -0.33
C THR A 16 2.61 -4.11 0.54
N ALA A 17 2.58 -3.78 1.84
CA ALA A 17 1.51 -4.19 2.74
C ALA A 17 0.14 -3.64 2.30
N ILE A 18 0.08 -2.37 1.90
CA ILE A 18 -1.14 -1.73 1.39
C ILE A 18 -1.60 -2.41 0.09
N LEU A 19 -0.68 -2.73 -0.81
CA LEU A 19 -1.01 -3.41 -2.07
C LEU A 19 -1.55 -4.83 -1.83
N LEU A 20 -0.94 -5.59 -0.92
CA LEU A 20 -1.44 -6.92 -0.54
C LEU A 20 -2.84 -6.83 0.05
N PHE A 21 -3.09 -5.83 0.90
CA PHE A 21 -4.41 -5.57 1.44
C PHE A 21 -5.43 -5.22 0.33
N ALA A 22 -5.06 -4.36 -0.61
CA ALA A 22 -5.92 -3.98 -1.73
C ALA A 22 -6.27 -5.19 -2.62
N VAL A 23 -5.32 -6.08 -2.89
CA VAL A 23 -5.55 -7.32 -3.65
C VAL A 23 -6.48 -8.25 -2.89
N TYR A 24 -6.26 -8.43 -1.59
CA TYR A 24 -7.15 -9.23 -0.74
C TYR A 24 -8.59 -8.69 -0.74
N ALA A 25 -8.73 -7.36 -0.63
CA ALA A 25 -10.02 -6.67 -0.69
C ALA A 25 -10.71 -6.84 -2.04
N MET A 26 -9.94 -6.80 -3.13
CA MET A 26 -10.48 -6.98 -4.48
C MET A 26 -10.97 -8.40 -4.73
N LEU A 27 -10.25 -9.41 -4.21
CA LEU A 27 -10.63 -10.83 -4.34
C LEU A 27 -11.83 -11.21 -3.49
N SER A 28 -12.00 -10.58 -2.33
CA SER A 28 -13.16 -10.81 -1.43
C SER A 28 -14.43 -10.08 -1.90
N GLY A 29 -14.33 -9.18 -2.88
CA GLY A 29 -15.46 -8.40 -3.43
C GLY A 29 -15.93 -7.27 -2.51
N THR A 30 -15.73 -7.42 -1.20
CA THR A 30 -15.92 -6.41 -0.16
C THR A 30 -14.84 -6.59 0.91
N ALA A 31 -14.20 -5.51 1.35
CA ALA A 31 -13.32 -5.55 2.52
C ALA A 31 -13.89 -4.68 3.63
N SER A 32 -14.20 -5.29 4.75
CA SER A 32 -14.46 -4.59 6.00
C SER A 32 -13.13 -4.37 6.71
N PHE A 33 -12.72 -3.12 6.88
CA PHE A 33 -11.60 -2.79 7.77
C PHE A 33 -12.14 -1.97 8.94
N MET A 34 -12.09 -2.53 10.16
CA MET A 34 -12.66 -1.90 11.37
C MET A 34 -14.12 -1.45 11.18
N ASP A 35 -15.00 -2.34 10.72
CA ASP A 35 -16.44 -2.07 10.46
C ASP A 35 -16.75 -0.98 9.42
N ILE A 36 -15.74 -0.50 8.68
CA ILE A 36 -15.94 0.37 7.52
C ILE A 36 -15.95 -0.53 6.28
N GLU A 37 -17.10 -0.61 5.62
CA GLU A 37 -17.23 -1.26 4.31
C GLU A 37 -16.48 -0.43 3.26
N VAL A 38 -15.38 -0.99 2.76
CA VAL A 38 -14.60 -0.39 1.69
C VAL A 38 -15.15 -0.90 0.36
N GLY A 39 -15.91 -0.06 -0.34
CA GLY A 39 -16.47 -0.37 -1.66
C GLY A 39 -15.39 -0.41 -2.76
N GLY A 40 -15.72 -0.97 -3.93
CA GLY A 40 -14.77 -1.19 -5.03
C GLY A 40 -13.99 0.05 -5.48
N PHE A 41 -14.62 1.24 -5.47
CA PHE A 41 -13.93 2.51 -5.79
C PHE A 41 -12.87 2.90 -4.76
N GLN A 42 -13.14 2.63 -3.48
CA GLN A 42 -12.20 2.92 -2.40
C GLN A 42 -11.03 1.94 -2.42
N ILE A 43 -11.26 0.67 -2.76
CA ILE A 43 -10.19 -0.32 -2.98
C ILE A 43 -9.22 0.15 -4.07
N ALA A 44 -9.72 0.72 -5.17
CA ALA A 44 -8.88 1.27 -6.23
C ALA A 44 -8.01 2.44 -5.74
N ILE A 45 -8.56 3.34 -4.92
CA ILE A 45 -7.79 4.44 -4.31
C ILE A 45 -6.70 3.89 -3.38
N VAL A 46 -7.03 2.90 -2.55
CA VAL A 46 -6.08 2.25 -1.63
C VAL A 46 -4.95 1.57 -2.42
N ALA A 47 -5.26 0.92 -3.54
CA ALA A 47 -4.25 0.34 -4.43
C ALA A 47 -3.32 1.40 -5.04
N ILE A 48 -3.87 2.53 -5.51
CA ILE A 48 -3.08 3.65 -6.05
C ILE A 48 -2.16 4.23 -4.98
N LEU A 49 -2.66 4.43 -3.76
CA LEU A 49 -1.84 4.87 -2.64
C LEU A 49 -0.71 3.89 -2.36
N GLY A 50 -0.99 2.58 -2.29
CA GLY A 50 0.02 1.55 -2.10
C GLY A 50 1.13 1.60 -3.17
N LEU A 51 0.74 1.81 -4.44
CA LEU A 51 1.67 1.99 -5.56
C LEU A 51 2.56 3.24 -5.42
N ILE A 52 1.99 4.36 -4.98
CA ILE A 52 2.73 5.60 -4.75
C ILE A 52 3.75 5.42 -3.63
N PHE A 53 3.34 4.84 -2.50
CA PHE A 53 4.24 4.58 -1.36
C PHE A 53 5.36 3.61 -1.74
N PHE A 54 5.03 2.55 -2.48
CA PHE A 54 6.01 1.59 -2.96
C PHE A 54 7.02 2.26 -3.92
N SER A 55 6.54 3.01 -4.91
CA SER A 55 7.38 3.71 -5.88
C SER A 55 8.29 4.75 -5.22
N ALA A 56 7.76 5.52 -4.27
CA ALA A 56 8.54 6.46 -3.48
C ALA A 56 9.63 5.75 -2.67
N GLY A 57 9.29 4.65 -2.01
CA GLY A 57 10.25 3.83 -1.26
C GLY A 57 11.40 3.34 -2.14
N VAL A 58 11.11 2.80 -3.32
CA VAL A 58 12.13 2.32 -4.26
C VAL A 58 13.07 3.46 -4.70
N LYS A 59 12.53 4.66 -4.93
CA LYS A 59 13.32 5.87 -5.26
C LYS A 59 14.20 6.39 -4.13
N PHE A 60 13.90 6.07 -2.87
CA PHE A 60 14.75 6.47 -1.74
C PHE A 60 15.87 5.45 -1.45
N ILE A 61 15.70 4.20 -1.90
CA ILE A 61 16.70 3.13 -1.76
C ILE A 61 17.82 3.27 -2.81
N ARG A 62 17.45 3.62 -4.05
CA ARG A 62 18.37 3.92 -5.17
C ARG A 62 18.77 5.38 -5.16
#